data_AF-A0A6I4YCX4-F1
#
_entry.id   AF-A0A6I4YCX4-F1
#
_cell.length_a   1.000
_cell.length_b   1.000
_cell.length_c   1.000
_cell.angle_alpha   90.00
_cell.angle_beta   90.00
_cell.angle_gamma   90.00
#
_symmetry.space_group_name_H-M   'P 1'
#
loop_
_entity.id
_entity.type
_entity.pdbx_description
1 polymer ?
#
loop_
_entity_poly.entity_id
_entity_poly.type
_entity_poly.pdbx_seq_one_letter_code
_entity_poly.pdbx_strand_id
1 'polypeptide(L)'
;MTMNARMPALILLTLTLAACGGGGTPEPVGTPVTSLADSGAGSLRDTLAAAKSGDTLRLTGTGTLTLASPLNIDKNVTIIATGVTIDAAGKGRALDVAKGATVTMQGGTLKGGTGATVALSIFELPDSGSTVATWGGNLMNQGNLTLDSVTVQDGQANNGGAIFNTPGATLTLKNVTVTGNRATLPAATIENEIVGSGGAIANRGTLTVENGSFRNNSSASHAGVIRHTTGTLTIKGGTFDTNSCTLQGCGGGVIAAFGTGETLITGGTFTGNSTASDGGGGVILQAQSSKVTVAGGTFTGNTATFGGVYDQFRGGTLTITGGTFEKNTATRYGGALQIDSNSAAFTMTGGVMRGNTAGLAGGGINSDSPMSLTGGVIEDNTTSGVGGGIATYAQPGTQPTVTLGGTLVIRNNRADRGGGVSIGSADQGVGTHVIQGATIQGNTAQTAGGGVGVWTGSVLKLVSGSITGNTVVTTGGGIAVGGRVEMTGGSITGNTVTSRTEGQGGGGGIRLYAGASVTASGGTISNNTAWFGGGVETNGAFQTSPTSTFVLSGATVSGNRADGRDGGGFWNDGKLTIQSGSVTGNSARNGGGVFNTRVGVYTQPGGSVSGNNPDNVFNSQ
;
A
#
# COMPACT_ATOMS: atom_id res chain seq x y z
N MET A 1 62.77 -10.17 2.13
CA MET A 1 63.75 -9.10 1.89
C MET A 1 62.97 -7.80 1.73
N THR A 2 63.24 -6.86 2.63
CA THR A 2 62.52 -5.62 2.92
C THR A 2 62.93 -4.45 2.03
N MET A 3 61.99 -3.53 1.76
CA MET A 3 62.18 -2.06 1.57
C MET A 3 60.77 -1.50 1.25
N ASN A 4 60.02 -0.77 2.08
CA ASN A 4 60.24 0.38 2.96
C ASN A 4 60.70 1.67 2.24
N ALA A 5 59.75 2.56 1.96
CA ALA A 5 59.99 3.99 1.77
C ALA A 5 58.83 4.79 2.36
N ARG A 6 59.13 5.53 3.44
CA ARG A 6 58.27 6.47 4.15
C ARG A 6 58.24 7.82 3.40
N MET A 7 57.09 8.48 3.36
CA MET A 7 56.99 9.92 3.08
C MET A 7 56.84 10.71 4.39
N PRO A 8 57.45 11.92 4.51
CA PRO A 8 57.53 12.66 5.76
C PRO A 8 56.33 13.57 6.02
N ALA A 9 55.93 13.65 7.29
CA ALA A 9 54.96 14.60 7.79
C ALA A 9 55.59 16.01 7.86
N LEU A 10 54.94 16.97 7.20
CA LEU A 10 55.30 18.38 7.27
C LEU A 10 54.64 18.98 8.53
N ILE A 11 55.46 19.32 9.51
CA ILE A 11 55.07 20.05 10.72
C ILE A 11 54.88 21.52 10.33
N LEU A 12 53.63 21.99 10.33
CA LEU A 12 53.30 23.41 10.20
C LEU A 12 53.18 24.00 11.61
N LEU A 13 54.21 24.76 12.00
CA LEU A 13 54.24 25.58 13.21
C LEU A 13 53.46 26.87 12.92
N THR A 14 52.27 27.03 13.50
CA THR A 14 51.57 28.31 13.54
C THR A 14 51.36 28.77 14.97
N LEU A 15 51.85 29.97 15.23
CA LEU A 15 51.86 30.73 16.48
C LEU A 15 50.48 30.72 17.18
N THR A 16 50.46 30.28 18.44
CA THR A 16 49.37 30.53 19.38
C THR A 16 49.46 31.95 19.93
N LEU A 17 48.66 32.87 19.40
CA LEU A 17 48.28 34.08 20.15
C LEU A 17 47.10 33.70 21.05
N ALA A 18 47.37 33.66 22.36
CA ALA A 18 46.35 33.57 23.38
C ALA A 18 45.50 34.85 23.37
N ALA A 19 44.22 34.71 23.02
CA ALA A 19 43.17 35.64 23.40
C ALA A 19 42.18 34.87 24.28
N CYS A 20 42.09 35.26 25.55
CA CYS A 20 41.09 34.80 26.50
C CYS A 20 39.67 35.00 25.94
N GLY A 21 38.83 33.96 26.05
CA GLY A 21 37.37 34.10 26.04
C GLY A 21 36.62 33.05 25.24
N GLY A 22 36.09 32.03 25.93
CA GLY A 22 34.88 31.29 25.54
C GLY A 22 35.00 30.32 24.35
N GLY A 23 35.23 29.04 24.65
CA GLY A 23 35.07 27.92 23.70
C GLY A 23 33.61 27.58 23.37
N GLY A 24 32.82 28.58 23.01
CA GLY A 24 31.52 28.39 22.36
C GLY A 24 31.73 28.34 20.85
N THR A 25 31.03 27.44 20.16
CA THR A 25 30.74 27.66 18.74
C THR A 25 30.25 29.10 18.57
N PRO A 26 30.75 29.90 17.61
CA PRO A 26 30.31 31.29 17.42
C PRO A 26 28.79 31.33 17.47
N GLU A 27 28.21 32.15 18.36
CA GLU A 27 26.76 32.30 18.40
C GLU A 27 26.29 32.73 17.01
N PRO A 28 25.21 32.13 16.48
CA PRO A 28 24.66 32.53 15.20
C PRO A 28 24.43 34.06 15.19
N VAL A 29 24.93 34.72 14.15
CA VAL A 29 24.88 36.18 14.04
C VAL A 29 23.44 36.61 13.72
N GLY A 30 22.89 37.55 14.48
CA GLY A 30 21.54 38.09 14.27
C GLY A 30 21.19 39.18 15.27
N THR A 31 20.18 39.99 14.95
CA THR A 31 19.62 41.02 15.84
C THR A 31 19.08 40.35 17.10
N PRO A 32 19.59 40.71 18.30
CA PRO A 32 19.23 40.03 19.53
C PRO A 32 17.81 40.39 19.97
N VAL A 33 17.01 39.37 20.24
CA VAL A 33 15.76 39.44 20.98
C VAL A 33 16.08 39.09 22.43
N THR A 34 15.98 40.09 23.31
CA THR A 34 16.49 40.04 24.69
C THR A 34 15.41 39.82 25.74
N SER A 35 14.13 39.85 25.34
CA SER A 35 12.99 39.66 26.23
C SER A 35 12.07 38.55 25.71
N LEU A 36 11.60 37.70 26.63
CA LEU A 36 10.53 36.72 26.40
C LEU A 36 9.13 37.26 26.74
N ALA A 37 8.99 38.57 26.93
CA ALA A 37 7.68 39.21 26.99
C ALA A 37 7.06 39.28 25.57
N ASP A 38 5.73 39.20 25.49
CA ASP A 38 5.00 39.28 24.20
C ASP A 38 5.17 40.63 23.48
N SER A 39 5.37 41.71 24.25
CA SER A 39 5.51 43.08 23.74
C SER A 39 6.43 43.91 24.63
N GLY A 40 6.75 45.12 24.17
CA GLY A 40 7.70 46.01 24.81
C GLY A 40 9.12 45.85 24.26
N ALA A 41 10.01 46.76 24.67
CA ALA A 41 11.37 46.85 24.15
C ALA A 41 12.12 45.52 24.25
N GLY A 42 12.76 45.11 23.15
CA GLY A 42 13.56 43.88 23.10
C GLY A 42 12.77 42.58 23.03
N SER A 43 11.44 42.63 22.98
CA SER A 43 10.59 41.46 22.67
C SER A 43 10.74 41.03 21.22
N LEU A 44 10.32 39.79 20.91
CA LEU A 44 10.29 39.32 19.52
C LEU A 44 9.38 40.19 18.65
N ARG A 45 8.23 40.64 19.18
CA ARG A 45 7.27 41.48 18.48
C ARG A 45 7.83 42.86 18.14
N ASP A 46 8.51 43.50 19.11
CA ASP A 46 9.20 44.78 18.92
C ASP A 46 10.32 44.66 17.90
N THR A 47 11.16 43.63 18.04
CA THR A 47 12.29 43.39 17.13
C THR A 47 11.81 43.08 15.71
N LEU A 48 10.74 42.30 15.56
CA LEU A 48 10.14 41.98 14.26
C LEU A 48 9.51 43.21 13.59
N ALA A 49 8.94 44.13 14.35
CA ALA A 49 8.40 45.38 13.83
C ALA A 49 9.51 46.29 13.25
N ALA A 50 10.68 46.31 13.89
CA ALA A 50 11.85 47.07 13.45
C ALA A 50 12.68 46.38 12.35
N ALA A 51 12.50 45.06 12.15
CA ALA A 51 13.27 44.27 11.21
C ALA A 51 13.04 44.69 9.74
N LYS A 52 14.08 44.54 8.92
CA LYS A 52 14.06 44.64 7.46
C LYS A 52 14.03 43.24 6.85
N SER A 53 13.53 43.15 5.61
CA SER A 53 13.63 41.92 4.83
C SER A 53 15.09 41.51 4.63
N GLY A 54 15.43 40.28 4.99
CA GLY A 54 16.78 39.72 5.02
C GLY A 54 17.33 39.55 6.45
N ASP A 55 16.73 40.18 7.45
CA ASP A 55 17.25 40.17 8.82
C ASP A 55 17.13 38.78 9.47
N THR A 56 18.09 38.49 10.36
CA THR A 56 18.06 37.34 11.26
C THR A 56 17.79 37.82 12.67
N LEU A 57 16.72 37.34 13.29
CA LEU A 57 16.28 37.67 14.65
C LEU A 57 16.61 36.50 15.56
N ARG A 58 17.37 36.73 16.63
CA ARG A 58 17.86 35.65 17.49
C ARG A 58 17.39 35.83 18.92
N LEU A 59 16.59 34.89 19.41
CA LEU A 59 16.24 34.83 20.82
C LEU A 59 17.47 34.41 21.63
N THR A 60 17.86 35.26 22.57
CA THR A 60 19.09 35.11 23.36
C THR A 60 18.87 34.36 24.68
N GLY A 61 17.62 34.29 25.15
CA GLY A 61 17.23 33.57 26.37
C GLY A 61 16.66 32.17 26.11
N THR A 62 16.38 31.44 27.18
CA THR A 62 15.63 30.17 27.16
C THR A 62 14.38 30.30 28.02
N GLY A 63 13.31 29.55 27.72
CA GLY A 63 12.04 29.61 28.46
C GLY A 63 10.83 29.79 27.55
N THR A 64 9.75 30.36 28.09
CA THR A 64 8.47 30.49 27.38
C THR A 64 8.13 31.96 27.08
N LEU A 65 7.98 32.27 25.79
CA LEU A 65 7.33 33.47 25.27
C LEU A 65 5.83 33.18 25.16
N THR A 66 5.03 33.69 26.09
CA THR A 66 3.57 33.52 26.08
C THR A 66 2.92 34.65 25.30
N LEU A 67 2.21 34.33 24.23
CA LEU A 67 1.62 35.33 23.32
C LEU A 67 0.24 35.80 23.79
N ALA A 68 -0.03 37.11 23.69
CA ALA A 68 -1.38 37.64 23.85
C ALA A 68 -2.19 37.57 22.53
N SER A 69 -1.49 37.56 21.39
CA SER A 69 -2.06 37.45 20.04
C SER A 69 -1.03 36.85 19.06
N PRO A 70 -1.46 36.36 17.89
CA PRO A 70 -0.52 35.82 16.89
C PRO A 70 0.60 36.80 16.53
N LEU A 71 1.78 36.27 16.22
CA LEU A 71 2.88 37.02 15.62
C LEU A 71 2.70 37.01 14.10
N ASN A 72 2.37 38.18 13.53
CA ASN A 72 2.25 38.37 12.09
C ASN A 72 3.64 38.64 11.49
N ILE A 73 4.08 37.79 10.58
CA ILE A 73 5.37 37.92 9.89
C ILE A 73 5.10 38.27 8.43
N ASP A 74 5.33 39.53 8.08
CA ASP A 74 5.07 40.12 6.76
C ASP A 74 6.34 40.46 5.97
N LYS A 75 7.51 40.07 6.49
CA LYS A 75 8.84 40.34 5.92
C LYS A 75 9.62 39.05 5.73
N ASN A 76 10.64 39.12 4.88
CA ASN A 76 11.56 38.00 4.71
C ASN A 76 12.52 37.97 5.90
N VAL A 77 12.43 36.99 6.80
CA VAL A 77 13.27 36.97 8.01
C VAL A 77 13.69 35.55 8.38
N THR A 78 14.81 35.44 9.08
CA THR A 78 15.18 34.22 9.80
C THR A 78 14.95 34.42 11.29
N ILE A 79 14.29 33.48 11.97
CA ILE A 79 14.09 33.50 13.42
C ILE A 79 14.84 32.32 14.02
N ILE A 80 15.77 32.58 14.92
CA ILE A 80 16.51 31.56 15.67
C ILE A 80 15.93 31.52 17.09
N ALA A 81 15.21 30.44 17.40
CA ALA A 81 14.41 30.29 18.62
C ALA A 81 14.86 29.13 19.52
N THR A 82 16.09 28.64 19.34
CA THR A 82 16.66 27.54 20.12
C THR A 82 16.46 27.74 21.62
N GLY A 83 15.84 26.75 22.28
CA GLY A 83 15.57 26.78 23.72
C GLY A 83 14.38 27.65 24.15
N VAL A 84 13.65 28.25 23.20
CA VAL A 84 12.44 29.03 23.47
C VAL A 84 11.18 28.29 23.02
N THR A 85 10.16 28.31 23.87
CA THR A 85 8.78 27.94 23.53
C THR A 85 7.98 29.22 23.25
N ILE A 86 7.47 29.35 22.03
CA ILE A 86 6.50 30.37 21.63
C ILE A 86 5.11 29.75 21.82
N ASP A 87 4.44 30.11 22.91
CA ASP A 87 3.18 29.51 23.36
C ASP A 87 2.01 30.43 23.02
N ALA A 88 1.06 29.95 22.22
CA ALA A 88 -0.18 30.67 21.95
C ALA A 88 -1.14 30.69 23.15
N ALA A 89 -0.85 29.95 24.22
CA ALA A 89 -1.64 29.86 25.46
C ALA A 89 -3.10 29.46 25.23
N GLY A 90 -3.36 28.63 24.21
CA GLY A 90 -4.72 28.24 23.81
C GLY A 90 -5.52 29.36 23.16
N LYS A 91 -4.91 30.51 22.83
CA LYS A 91 -5.53 31.66 22.18
C LYS A 91 -5.12 31.72 20.72
N GLY A 92 -6.04 31.45 19.80
CA GLY A 92 -5.76 31.57 18.37
C GLY A 92 -4.59 30.68 17.94
N ARG A 93 -3.48 31.27 17.51
CA ARG A 93 -2.27 30.56 17.05
C ARG A 93 -1.01 31.33 17.42
N ALA A 94 0.16 30.72 17.29
CA ALA A 94 1.43 31.37 17.57
C ALA A 94 1.91 32.25 16.41
N LEU A 95 1.91 31.73 15.18
CA LEU A 95 2.49 32.42 14.01
C LEU A 95 1.50 32.54 12.85
N ASP A 96 1.47 33.70 12.22
CA ASP A 96 0.81 33.96 10.93
C ASP A 96 1.87 34.47 9.93
N VAL A 97 2.25 33.63 8.96
CA VAL A 97 3.18 34.02 7.88
C VAL A 97 2.39 34.59 6.71
N ALA A 98 2.60 35.86 6.41
CA ALA A 98 1.83 36.57 5.40
C ALA A 98 2.20 36.15 3.96
N LYS A 99 1.27 36.37 3.04
CA LYS A 99 1.50 36.15 1.61
C LYS A 99 2.67 36.98 1.10
N GLY A 100 3.60 36.34 0.39
CA GLY A 100 4.79 36.98 -0.17
C GLY A 100 6.00 37.03 0.78
N ALA A 101 5.82 36.76 2.08
CA ALA A 101 6.94 36.66 3.01
C ALA A 101 7.68 35.33 2.84
N THR A 102 9.02 35.36 2.97
CA THR A 102 9.89 34.19 3.04
C THR A 102 10.52 34.08 4.42
N VAL A 103 10.09 33.11 5.20
CA VAL A 103 10.44 32.99 6.62
C VAL A 103 11.16 31.67 6.86
N THR A 104 12.28 31.72 7.59
CA THR A 104 12.94 30.53 8.13
C THR A 104 12.90 30.58 9.64
N MET A 105 12.42 29.53 10.30
CA MET A 105 12.53 29.37 11.75
C MET A 105 13.48 28.22 12.06
N GLN A 106 14.47 28.48 12.92
CA GLN A 106 15.48 27.52 13.34
C GLN A 106 15.38 27.27 14.84
N GLY A 107 15.15 26.02 15.22
CA GLY A 107 15.04 25.61 16.62
C GLY A 107 13.78 26.13 17.32
N GLY A 108 13.64 25.78 18.60
CA GLY A 108 12.53 26.22 19.44
C GLY A 108 11.26 25.38 19.30
N THR A 109 10.22 25.81 20.01
CA THR A 109 8.92 25.13 20.06
C THR A 109 7.79 26.10 19.76
N LEU A 110 6.91 25.74 18.83
CA LEU A 110 5.58 26.35 18.66
C LEU A 110 4.58 25.49 19.42
N LYS A 111 3.91 26.09 20.40
CA LYS A 111 3.03 25.35 21.31
C LYS A 111 1.65 25.99 21.40
N GLY A 112 0.64 25.13 21.47
CA GLY A 112 -0.72 25.51 21.79
C GLY A 112 -1.40 26.35 20.72
N GLY A 113 -2.71 26.48 20.88
CA GLY A 113 -3.57 27.29 20.03
C GLY A 113 -4.77 26.50 19.51
N THR A 114 -5.83 27.22 19.18
CA THR A 114 -7.12 26.70 18.71
C THR A 114 -7.36 26.99 17.23
N GLY A 115 -6.40 27.64 16.56
CA GLY A 115 -6.49 28.13 15.19
C GLY A 115 -7.32 29.41 15.09
N ALA A 116 -7.30 30.06 13.92
CA ALA A 116 -8.26 31.14 13.65
C ALA A 116 -9.50 30.61 12.96
N THR A 117 -10.60 31.19 13.38
CA THR A 117 -11.96 31.01 12.93
C THR A 117 -12.13 31.52 11.49
N VAL A 118 -12.57 30.64 10.59
CA VAL A 118 -12.82 30.91 9.17
C VAL A 118 -14.26 30.57 8.85
N ALA A 119 -14.99 31.54 8.28
CA ALA A 119 -16.35 31.33 7.80
C ALA A 119 -16.36 30.37 6.62
N LEU A 120 -17.20 29.33 6.69
CA LEU A 120 -17.41 28.40 5.59
C LEU A 120 -18.46 28.95 4.63
N SER A 121 -18.19 28.92 3.33
CA SER A 121 -19.20 29.17 2.30
C SER A 121 -20.07 27.91 2.12
N ILE A 122 -21.35 28.08 2.41
CA ILE A 122 -22.56 27.21 2.45
C ILE A 122 -22.80 26.14 1.37
N PHE A 123 -21.85 25.71 0.53
CA PHE A 123 -22.13 24.75 -0.56
C PHE A 123 -21.95 23.25 -0.26
N GLU A 124 -21.56 22.85 0.96
CA GLU A 124 -21.25 21.44 1.24
C GLU A 124 -21.74 20.94 2.62
N LEU A 125 -22.93 21.34 3.11
CA LEU A 125 -23.54 20.69 4.29
C LEU A 125 -25.08 20.65 4.21
N PRO A 126 -25.72 19.47 4.44
CA PRO A 126 -27.15 19.43 4.71
C PRO A 126 -27.41 19.98 6.12
N ASP A 127 -28.22 21.03 6.16
CA ASP A 127 -28.96 21.59 7.29
C ASP A 127 -28.25 21.96 8.60
N SER A 128 -28.23 23.29 8.82
CA SER A 128 -28.47 24.04 10.07
C SER A 128 -27.30 24.87 10.63
N GLY A 129 -27.38 26.18 10.40
CA GLY A 129 -26.56 27.21 11.07
C GLY A 129 -25.20 27.47 10.41
N SER A 130 -24.84 28.74 10.26
CA SER A 130 -23.50 29.15 9.81
C SER A 130 -22.45 28.55 10.74
N THR A 131 -21.69 27.57 10.26
CA THR A 131 -20.59 26.97 11.02
C THR A 131 -19.29 27.67 10.68
N VAL A 132 -18.56 28.07 11.73
CA VAL A 132 -17.24 28.68 11.61
C VAL A 132 -16.22 27.66 12.06
N ALA A 133 -15.20 27.40 11.24
CA ALA A 133 -14.21 26.36 11.50
C ALA A 133 -12.84 26.98 11.77
N THR A 134 -12.05 26.41 12.69
CA THR A 134 -10.69 26.88 12.93
C THR A 134 -9.67 26.12 12.08
N TRP A 135 -8.58 26.81 11.72
CA TRP A 135 -7.51 26.25 10.90
C TRP A 135 -6.14 26.56 11.52
N GLY A 136 -5.20 25.62 11.47
CA GLY A 136 -3.79 25.84 11.84
C GLY A 136 -3.59 26.21 13.31
N GLY A 137 -3.71 25.25 14.23
CA GLY A 137 -3.76 25.53 15.66
C GLY A 137 -2.56 26.31 16.18
N ASN A 138 -1.35 26.00 15.73
CA ASN A 138 -0.14 26.74 16.06
C ASN A 138 0.24 27.76 14.99
N LEU A 139 -0.05 27.50 13.71
CA LEU A 139 0.51 28.26 12.60
C LEU A 139 -0.40 28.32 11.37
N MET A 140 -0.49 29.51 10.76
CA MET A 140 -0.97 29.67 9.37
C MET A 140 0.20 30.10 8.49
N ASN A 141 0.37 29.42 7.35
CA ASN A 141 1.32 29.81 6.32
C ASN A 141 0.60 30.24 5.05
N GLN A 142 0.79 31.50 4.68
CA GLN A 142 0.36 32.08 3.41
C GLN A 142 1.54 32.44 2.49
N GLY A 143 2.78 32.32 2.99
CA GLY A 143 4.01 32.66 2.28
C GLY A 143 4.89 31.44 1.99
N ASN A 144 6.21 31.64 2.03
CA ASN A 144 7.22 30.59 1.92
C ASN A 144 7.88 30.37 3.28
N LEU A 145 7.56 29.27 3.95
CA LEU A 145 8.01 28.97 5.30
C LEU A 145 8.93 27.74 5.31
N THR A 146 10.09 27.88 5.94
CA THR A 146 10.95 26.75 6.32
C THR A 146 10.99 26.63 7.84
N LEU A 147 10.62 25.46 8.35
CA LEU A 147 10.84 25.08 9.75
C LEU A 147 12.01 24.10 9.80
N ASP A 148 13.09 24.47 10.50
CA ASP A 148 14.29 23.66 10.66
C ASP A 148 14.53 23.38 12.14
N SER A 149 14.48 22.11 12.53
CA SER A 149 14.71 21.67 13.90
C SER A 149 13.72 22.29 14.90
N VAL A 150 12.52 22.64 14.43
CA VAL A 150 11.43 23.21 15.22
C VAL A 150 10.53 22.10 15.76
N THR A 151 10.10 22.24 17.01
CA THR A 151 9.01 21.42 17.56
C THR A 151 7.67 22.14 17.39
N VAL A 152 6.64 21.47 16.89
CA VAL A 152 5.27 21.99 16.76
C VAL A 152 4.34 21.04 17.50
N GLN A 153 3.74 21.53 18.59
CA GLN A 153 3.00 20.65 19.49
C GLN A 153 1.73 21.26 20.06
N ASP A 154 0.85 20.35 20.48
CA ASP A 154 -0.39 20.64 21.21
C ASP A 154 -1.32 21.64 20.51
N GLY A 155 -1.18 21.78 19.19
CA GLY A 155 -2.08 22.58 18.37
C GLY A 155 -3.42 21.88 18.22
N GLN A 156 -4.50 22.65 18.32
CA GLN A 156 -5.85 22.18 18.07
C GLN A 156 -6.51 23.08 17.03
N ALA A 157 -7.17 22.49 16.05
CA ALA A 157 -7.99 23.23 15.09
C ALA A 157 -9.01 22.28 14.46
N ASN A 158 -9.99 22.79 13.72
CA ASN A 158 -10.82 21.89 12.92
C ASN A 158 -10.08 21.34 11.70
N ASN A 159 -9.11 22.06 11.16
CA ASN A 159 -8.27 21.59 10.06
C ASN A 159 -6.81 21.97 10.28
N GLY A 160 -5.91 20.99 10.12
CA GLY A 160 -4.49 21.24 10.39
C GLY A 160 -4.31 21.58 11.86
N GLY A 161 -4.44 20.58 12.73
CA GLY A 161 -4.42 20.79 14.18
C GLY A 161 -3.21 21.62 14.62
N ALA A 162 -2.07 21.47 13.97
CA ALA A 162 -0.90 22.31 14.15
C ALA A 162 -0.79 23.42 13.10
N ILE A 163 -0.78 23.06 11.81
CA ILE A 163 -0.37 23.95 10.72
C ILE A 163 -1.42 23.94 9.62
N PHE A 164 -1.76 25.13 9.11
CA PHE A 164 -2.47 25.26 7.85
C PHE A 164 -1.61 25.96 6.80
N ASN A 165 -1.34 25.26 5.69
CA ASN A 165 -0.64 25.80 4.53
C ASN A 165 -1.65 26.15 3.44
N THR A 166 -1.83 27.44 3.15
CA THR A 166 -2.88 27.93 2.27
C THR A 166 -2.57 27.66 0.78
N PRO A 167 -3.58 27.77 -0.12
CA PRO A 167 -3.32 27.70 -1.56
C PRO A 167 -2.23 28.67 -2.01
N GLY A 168 -1.26 28.17 -2.80
CA GLY A 168 -0.13 28.94 -3.31
C GLY A 168 1.03 29.19 -2.31
N ALA A 169 0.89 28.78 -1.05
CA ALA A 169 1.96 28.87 -0.05
C ALA A 169 2.90 27.65 -0.11
N THR A 170 4.16 27.83 0.30
CA THR A 170 5.17 26.78 0.36
C THR A 170 5.59 26.54 1.80
N LEU A 171 5.57 25.29 2.24
CA LEU A 171 6.02 24.85 3.56
C LEU A 171 7.09 23.77 3.41
N THR A 172 8.28 24.01 3.97
CA THR A 172 9.37 23.04 4.05
C THR A 172 9.66 22.68 5.49
N LEU A 173 9.63 21.39 5.81
CA LEU A 173 9.89 20.86 7.14
C LEU A 173 11.20 20.07 7.14
N LYS A 174 12.19 20.54 7.93
CA LYS A 174 13.51 19.93 8.07
C LYS A 174 13.75 19.55 9.52
N ASN A 175 14.00 18.27 9.78
CA ASN A 175 14.31 17.75 11.12
C ASN A 175 13.31 18.18 12.21
N VAL A 176 12.04 18.36 11.85
CA VAL A 176 11.02 18.87 12.77
C VAL A 176 10.55 17.78 13.73
N THR A 177 9.99 18.19 14.87
CA THR A 177 9.14 17.33 15.70
C THR A 177 7.72 17.87 15.68
N VAL A 178 6.74 17.08 15.26
CA VAL A 178 5.33 17.46 15.18
C VAL A 178 4.53 16.47 16.01
N THR A 179 4.04 16.88 17.17
CA THR A 179 3.46 15.92 18.13
C THR A 179 2.27 16.43 18.94
N GLY A 180 1.35 15.54 19.28
CA GLY A 180 0.21 15.87 20.14
C GLY A 180 -0.80 16.82 19.50
N ASN A 181 -0.73 17.02 18.19
CA ASN A 181 -1.63 17.93 17.50
C ASN A 181 -2.94 17.22 17.15
N ARG A 182 -4.05 17.96 17.23
CA ARG A 182 -5.38 17.39 17.07
C ARG A 182 -6.27 18.19 16.13
N ALA A 183 -6.81 17.52 15.12
CA ALA A 183 -7.92 18.03 14.34
C ALA A 183 -9.26 17.62 14.97
N THR A 184 -10.09 18.58 15.37
CA THR A 184 -11.35 18.36 16.10
C THR A 184 -12.57 18.69 15.23
N LEU A 185 -13.73 18.13 15.55
CA LEU A 185 -14.99 18.58 14.96
C LEU A 185 -15.59 19.75 15.76
N PRO A 186 -16.26 20.73 15.10
CA PRO A 186 -17.02 21.77 15.80
C PRO A 186 -18.17 21.20 16.64
N ALA A 187 -18.74 20.05 16.22
CA ALA A 187 -19.73 19.27 16.94
C ALA A 187 -19.65 17.79 16.52
N ALA A 188 -19.93 16.85 17.44
CA ALA A 188 -19.79 15.40 17.20
C ALA A 188 -20.74 14.84 16.13
N THR A 189 -21.72 15.62 15.66
CA THR A 189 -22.74 15.20 14.69
C THR A 189 -22.48 15.69 13.27
N ILE A 190 -21.42 16.47 13.03
CA ILE A 190 -21.10 16.99 11.69
C ILE A 190 -20.12 16.03 11.02
N GLU A 191 -20.65 15.03 10.33
CA GLU A 191 -19.91 14.16 9.42
C GLU A 191 -19.65 14.84 8.07
N ASN A 192 -19.09 16.06 8.07
CA ASN A 192 -18.61 16.64 6.82
C ASN A 192 -17.16 16.27 6.57
N GLU A 193 -16.87 15.80 5.35
CA GLU A 193 -15.55 15.45 4.85
C GLU A 193 -14.53 16.61 4.93
N ILE A 194 -14.98 17.85 5.18
CA ILE A 194 -14.13 19.05 5.16
C ILE A 194 -13.55 19.42 6.53
N VAL A 195 -14.18 19.04 7.65
CA VAL A 195 -13.74 19.43 9.01
C VAL A 195 -13.26 18.24 9.82
N GLY A 196 -12.42 18.49 10.83
CA GLY A 196 -11.83 17.48 11.68
C GLY A 196 -10.68 16.69 11.06
N SER A 197 -9.97 17.27 10.08
CA SER A 197 -8.97 16.54 9.29
C SER A 197 -7.57 17.16 9.29
N GLY A 198 -6.55 16.33 9.06
CA GLY A 198 -5.15 16.73 9.13
C GLY A 198 -4.75 17.05 10.56
N GLY A 199 -4.63 16.02 11.40
CA GLY A 199 -4.37 16.18 12.84
C GLY A 199 -3.18 17.07 13.15
N ALA A 200 -2.15 17.04 12.31
CA ALA A 200 -1.06 17.98 12.35
C ALA A 200 -1.18 19.09 11.29
N ILE A 201 -1.37 18.73 10.02
CA ILE A 201 -1.19 19.64 8.89
C ILE A 201 -2.37 19.53 7.94
N ALA A 202 -2.95 20.67 7.58
CA ALA A 202 -3.80 20.80 6.40
C ALA A 202 -3.01 21.53 5.31
N ASN A 203 -2.82 20.87 4.18
CA ASN A 203 -2.09 21.39 3.03
C ASN A 203 -3.02 21.64 1.84
N ARG A 204 -2.98 22.87 1.32
CA ARG A 204 -3.58 23.25 0.03
C ARG A 204 -2.57 23.89 -0.94
N GLY A 205 -1.33 24.07 -0.48
CA GLY A 205 -0.21 24.60 -1.27
C GLY A 205 0.84 23.52 -1.55
N THR A 206 2.11 23.92 -1.47
CA THR A 206 3.26 23.01 -1.59
C THR A 206 3.79 22.65 -0.21
N LEU A 207 3.87 21.37 0.12
CA LEU A 207 4.46 20.85 1.35
C LEU A 207 5.59 19.87 1.03
N THR A 208 6.79 20.15 1.56
CA THR A 208 7.93 19.22 1.53
C THR A 208 8.33 18.82 2.94
N VAL A 209 8.30 17.52 3.23
CA VAL A 209 8.88 16.92 4.44
C VAL A 209 10.23 16.32 4.07
N GLU A 210 11.32 16.95 4.50
CA GLU A 210 12.67 16.42 4.25
C GLU A 210 13.05 15.34 5.27
N ASN A 211 12.77 15.62 6.55
CA ASN A 211 13.00 14.69 7.66
C ASN A 211 12.25 15.19 8.91
N GLY A 212 12.05 14.33 9.91
CA GLY A 212 11.45 14.71 11.19
C GLY A 212 10.72 13.56 11.89
N SER A 213 10.05 13.89 12.99
CA SER A 213 9.22 12.99 13.79
C SER A 213 7.79 13.52 13.85
N PHE A 214 6.82 12.72 13.39
CA PHE A 214 5.38 13.01 13.45
C PHE A 214 4.73 11.95 14.35
N ARG A 215 4.42 12.32 15.60
CA ARG A 215 3.99 11.37 16.62
C ARG A 215 2.74 11.77 17.37
N ASN A 216 1.86 10.81 17.62
CA ASN A 216 0.65 11.02 18.43
C ASN A 216 -0.20 12.19 17.92
N ASN A 217 -0.21 12.43 16.61
CA ASN A 217 -1.13 13.37 16.01
C ASN A 217 -2.43 12.65 15.70
N SER A 218 -3.55 13.33 15.91
CA SER A 218 -4.87 12.72 15.78
C SER A 218 -5.85 13.59 15.02
N SER A 219 -6.73 12.95 14.26
CA SER A 219 -7.84 13.60 13.57
C SER A 219 -9.15 12.93 13.94
N ALA A 220 -10.21 13.73 13.99
CA ALA A 220 -11.55 13.19 14.10
C ALA A 220 -11.96 12.45 12.81
N SER A 221 -11.80 13.07 11.64
CA SER A 221 -12.44 12.65 10.38
C SER A 221 -11.47 12.06 9.34
N HIS A 222 -10.33 12.70 9.05
CA HIS A 222 -9.37 12.15 8.09
C HIS A 222 -7.94 12.58 8.40
N ALA A 223 -6.98 11.71 8.10
CA ALA A 223 -5.54 11.95 8.24
C ALA A 223 -5.10 12.38 9.63
N GLY A 224 -4.60 11.42 10.42
CA GLY A 224 -3.99 11.73 11.73
C GLY A 224 -2.86 12.76 11.65
N VAL A 225 -2.20 12.89 10.49
CA VAL A 225 -1.13 13.88 10.27
C VAL A 225 -1.50 14.89 9.19
N ILE A 226 -1.55 14.50 7.91
CA ILE A 226 -1.58 15.41 6.75
C ILE A 226 -2.86 15.21 5.94
N ARG A 227 -3.73 16.22 5.92
CA ARG A 227 -4.75 16.34 4.86
C ARG A 227 -4.19 17.14 3.70
N HIS A 228 -4.24 16.60 2.49
CA HIS A 228 -3.74 17.22 1.27
C HIS A 228 -4.83 17.28 0.20
N THR A 229 -5.20 18.46 -0.28
CA THR A 229 -6.32 18.59 -1.25
C THR A 229 -5.91 19.16 -2.60
N THR A 230 -4.90 20.02 -2.63
CA THR A 230 -4.45 20.74 -3.83
C THR A 230 -2.96 21.05 -3.71
N GLY A 231 -2.30 21.29 -4.84
CA GLY A 231 -0.86 21.52 -4.86
C GLY A 231 -0.08 20.21 -4.70
N THR A 232 1.12 20.29 -4.11
CA THR A 232 2.05 19.16 -4.03
C THR A 232 2.37 18.81 -2.58
N LEU A 233 2.49 17.51 -2.30
CA LEU A 233 3.01 16.94 -1.06
C LEU A 233 4.17 16.03 -1.42
N THR A 234 5.38 16.34 -0.94
CA THR A 234 6.56 15.48 -1.09
C THR A 234 7.07 15.05 0.28
N ILE A 235 7.18 13.74 0.51
CA ILE A 235 7.79 13.16 1.70
C ILE A 235 9.08 12.43 1.30
N LYS A 236 10.21 13.00 1.70
CA LYS A 236 11.55 12.43 1.44
C LYS A 236 12.02 11.52 2.57
N GLY A 237 11.54 11.74 3.79
CA GLY A 237 12.03 11.07 4.99
C GLY A 237 11.22 11.42 6.23
N GLY A 238 11.69 10.94 7.39
CA GLY A 238 11.05 11.11 8.69
C GLY A 238 10.32 9.88 9.21
N THR A 239 9.89 9.94 10.46
CA THR A 239 9.14 8.88 11.15
C THR A 239 7.73 9.37 11.46
N PHE A 240 6.72 8.63 11.00
CA PHE A 240 5.30 8.83 11.27
C PHE A 240 4.83 7.67 12.15
N ASP A 241 4.69 7.93 13.44
CA ASP A 241 4.56 6.91 14.45
C ASP A 241 3.35 7.15 15.36
N THR A 242 2.50 6.13 15.49
CA THR A 242 1.33 6.14 16.37
C THR A 242 0.40 7.34 16.10
N ASN A 243 0.19 7.67 14.83
CA ASN A 243 -0.81 8.67 14.43
C ASN A 243 -2.13 7.98 14.13
N SER A 244 -3.23 8.64 14.49
CA SER A 244 -4.52 7.98 14.49
C SER A 244 -5.64 8.86 13.95
N CYS A 245 -6.59 8.24 13.28
CA CYS A 245 -7.88 8.83 13.02
C CYS A 245 -8.95 8.10 13.85
N THR A 246 -9.87 8.84 14.50
CA THR A 246 -10.63 8.29 15.64
C THR A 246 -12.14 8.10 15.45
N LEU A 247 -12.81 8.78 14.52
CA LEU A 247 -14.25 8.53 14.28
C LEU A 247 -14.48 7.25 13.49
N GLN A 248 -15.66 6.66 13.61
CA GLN A 248 -16.05 5.56 12.72
C GLN A 248 -16.07 6.04 11.27
N GLY A 249 -15.66 5.17 10.34
CA GLY A 249 -15.59 5.47 8.90
C GLY A 249 -14.45 6.40 8.48
N CYS A 250 -13.61 6.82 9.42
CA CYS A 250 -12.57 7.83 9.16
C CYS A 250 -11.36 7.23 8.42
N GLY A 251 -10.75 7.96 7.47
CA GLY A 251 -9.71 7.41 6.60
C GLY A 251 -8.32 8.06 6.75
N GLY A 252 -7.27 7.24 6.60
CA GLY A 252 -5.88 7.67 6.65
C GLY A 252 -5.37 7.88 8.07
N GLY A 253 -4.55 6.97 8.60
CA GLY A 253 -3.84 7.19 9.88
C GLY A 253 -2.80 8.31 9.78
N VAL A 254 -2.27 8.57 8.58
CA VAL A 254 -1.24 9.60 8.35
C VAL A 254 -1.68 10.60 7.29
N ILE A 255 -2.01 10.14 6.08
CA ILE A 255 -2.28 10.99 4.92
C ILE A 255 -3.69 10.75 4.41
N ALA A 256 -4.40 11.83 4.09
CA ALA A 256 -5.58 11.79 3.26
C ALA A 256 -5.36 12.70 2.06
N ALA A 257 -5.21 12.09 0.89
CA ALA A 257 -5.03 12.76 -0.39
C ALA A 257 -6.40 12.90 -1.06
N PHE A 258 -6.80 14.14 -1.31
CA PHE A 258 -8.07 14.55 -1.90
C PHE A 258 -7.85 15.56 -3.04
N GLY A 259 -8.95 16.03 -3.64
CA GLY A 259 -9.00 16.99 -4.73
C GLY A 259 -8.14 16.57 -5.92
N THR A 260 -7.32 17.50 -6.38
CA THR A 260 -6.36 17.31 -7.47
C THR A 260 -4.92 17.30 -6.96
N GLY A 261 -4.73 17.11 -5.65
CA GLY A 261 -3.42 17.12 -5.01
C GLY A 261 -2.53 15.98 -5.51
N GLU A 262 -1.25 16.29 -5.70
CA GLU A 262 -0.22 15.30 -6.05
C GLU A 262 0.62 14.97 -4.82
N THR A 263 0.74 13.68 -4.50
CA THR A 263 1.51 13.16 -3.38
C THR A 263 2.64 12.28 -3.91
N LEU A 264 3.88 12.59 -3.52
CA LEU A 264 5.06 11.78 -3.80
C LEU A 264 5.75 11.38 -2.49
N ILE A 265 5.88 10.08 -2.26
CA ILE A 265 6.62 9.51 -1.13
C ILE A 265 7.86 8.81 -1.67
N THR A 266 9.04 9.33 -1.34
CA THR A 266 10.33 8.72 -1.72
C THR A 266 11.06 8.08 -0.53
N GLY A 267 10.62 8.34 0.70
CA GLY A 267 11.21 7.78 1.90
C GLY A 267 10.39 8.04 3.16
N GLY A 268 10.92 7.58 4.29
CA GLY A 268 10.29 7.68 5.62
C GLY A 268 9.81 6.33 6.17
N THR A 269 9.47 6.32 7.45
CA THR A 269 8.96 5.15 8.18
C THR A 269 7.60 5.48 8.75
N PHE A 270 6.57 4.72 8.37
CA PHE A 270 5.19 4.84 8.82
C PHE A 270 4.85 3.63 9.67
N THR A 271 4.85 3.80 11.00
CA THR A 271 4.72 2.71 11.97
C THR A 271 3.58 2.89 12.95
N GLY A 272 2.85 1.82 13.25
CA GLY A 272 1.82 1.82 14.30
C GLY A 272 0.69 2.84 14.09
N ASN A 273 0.49 3.30 12.85
CA ASN A 273 -0.59 4.24 12.54
C ASN A 273 -1.90 3.47 12.38
N SER A 274 -3.00 4.10 12.78
CA SER A 274 -4.29 3.42 12.84
C SER A 274 -5.49 4.28 12.46
N THR A 275 -6.55 3.62 12.00
CA THR A 275 -7.89 4.20 11.85
C THR A 275 -8.87 3.47 12.77
N ALA A 276 -9.99 4.11 13.11
CA ALA A 276 -11.05 3.47 13.90
C ALA A 276 -11.72 2.33 13.10
N SER A 277 -12.51 1.50 13.79
CA SER A 277 -13.31 0.44 13.16
C SER A 277 -14.17 1.04 12.04
N ASP A 278 -14.12 0.44 10.85
CA ASP A 278 -14.72 0.88 9.58
C ASP A 278 -13.95 1.96 8.81
N GLY A 279 -12.81 2.41 9.34
CA GLY A 279 -11.96 3.40 8.71
C GLY A 279 -11.10 2.89 7.53
N GLY A 280 -10.71 3.82 6.66
CA GLY A 280 -9.86 3.59 5.50
C GLY A 280 -8.39 3.23 5.82
N GLY A 281 -7.49 3.45 4.85
CA GLY A 281 -6.08 3.06 4.91
C GLY A 281 -5.36 3.46 6.19
N GLY A 282 -4.65 2.51 6.82
CA GLY A 282 -3.92 2.72 8.07
C GLY A 282 -2.84 3.79 7.97
N VAL A 283 -2.38 4.10 6.75
CA VAL A 283 -1.47 5.20 6.47
C VAL A 283 -2.09 6.18 5.48
N ILE A 284 -2.48 5.72 4.29
CA ILE A 284 -2.94 6.58 3.20
C ILE A 284 -4.39 6.27 2.88
N LEU A 285 -5.25 7.29 2.96
CA LEU A 285 -6.50 7.33 2.20
C LEU A 285 -6.23 8.15 0.94
N GLN A 286 -6.49 7.55 -0.23
CA GLN A 286 -6.61 8.27 -1.49
C GLN A 286 -8.08 8.34 -1.86
N ALA A 287 -8.52 9.55 -2.14
CA ALA A 287 -9.81 9.83 -2.74
C ALA A 287 -9.70 11.08 -3.61
N GLN A 288 -10.79 11.46 -4.24
CA GLN A 288 -10.82 12.48 -5.27
C GLN A 288 -9.85 12.23 -6.44
N SER A 289 -9.80 13.11 -7.43
CA SER A 289 -8.91 12.99 -8.59
C SER A 289 -7.42 13.18 -8.21
N SER A 290 -7.04 12.81 -6.99
CA SER A 290 -5.71 12.92 -6.45
C SER A 290 -4.80 11.89 -7.07
N LYS A 291 -3.50 12.18 -7.03
CA LYS A 291 -2.46 11.29 -7.55
C LYS A 291 -1.50 10.96 -6.44
N VAL A 292 -1.28 9.67 -6.21
CA VAL A 292 -0.35 9.18 -5.19
C VAL A 292 0.71 8.32 -5.87
N THR A 293 1.98 8.69 -5.65
CA THR A 293 3.14 7.90 -6.07
C THR A 293 3.97 7.51 -4.86
N VAL A 294 4.14 6.20 -4.65
CA VAL A 294 5.06 5.64 -3.64
C VAL A 294 6.29 5.08 -4.36
N ALA A 295 7.41 5.78 -4.24
CA ALA A 295 8.71 5.39 -4.79
C ALA A 295 9.66 4.82 -3.72
N GLY A 296 9.33 4.97 -2.44
CA GLY A 296 10.14 4.48 -1.33
C GLY A 296 9.43 4.59 0.01
N GLY A 297 10.18 4.31 1.09
CA GLY A 297 9.67 4.30 2.46
C GLY A 297 9.30 2.91 2.98
N THR A 298 9.04 2.83 4.28
CA THR A 298 8.62 1.61 4.98
C THR A 298 7.31 1.84 5.72
N PHE A 299 6.30 1.04 5.45
CA PHE A 299 4.96 1.08 6.02
C PHE A 299 4.77 -0.19 6.84
N THR A 300 4.98 -0.12 8.15
CA THR A 300 5.10 -1.29 9.03
C THR A 300 4.11 -1.28 10.19
N GLY A 301 3.43 -2.41 10.44
CA GLY A 301 2.58 -2.55 11.62
C GLY A 301 1.40 -1.56 11.70
N ASN A 302 0.91 -1.06 10.56
CA ASN A 302 -0.25 -0.17 10.53
C ASN A 302 -1.54 -1.00 10.53
N THR A 303 -2.59 -0.50 11.20
CA THR A 303 -3.83 -1.24 11.42
C THR A 303 -5.05 -0.44 10.96
N ALA A 304 -5.91 -1.05 10.16
CA ALA A 304 -7.11 -0.42 9.62
C ALA A 304 -8.19 -1.45 9.27
N THR A 305 -9.33 -0.98 8.76
CA THR A 305 -10.32 -1.88 8.14
C THR A 305 -9.86 -2.34 6.75
N PHE A 306 -9.22 -1.43 6.02
CA PHE A 306 -8.74 -1.62 4.65
C PHE A 306 -7.27 -1.21 4.56
N GLY A 307 -6.37 -2.18 4.48
CA GLY A 307 -4.92 -2.02 4.25
C GLY A 307 -4.11 -0.94 4.97
N GLY A 308 -2.82 -0.87 4.64
CA GLY A 308 -1.99 0.30 4.90
C GLY A 308 -2.33 1.46 3.97
N VAL A 309 -2.72 1.15 2.72
CA VAL A 309 -3.23 2.10 1.74
C VAL A 309 -4.65 1.71 1.33
N TYR A 310 -5.53 2.70 1.27
CA TYR A 310 -6.86 2.55 0.72
C TYR A 310 -7.10 3.57 -0.38
N ASP A 311 -7.35 3.07 -1.59
CA ASP A 311 -7.73 3.88 -2.74
C ASP A 311 -9.23 3.77 -3.01
N GLN A 312 -9.97 4.80 -2.59
CA GLN A 312 -11.38 4.99 -2.90
C GLN A 312 -11.51 6.08 -3.95
N PHE A 313 -11.61 5.81 -5.26
CA PHE A 313 -12.00 6.94 -6.11
C PHE A 313 -12.76 6.77 -7.43
N ARG A 314 -13.40 7.88 -7.84
CA ARG A 314 -14.01 8.32 -9.10
C ARG A 314 -12.96 8.97 -10.07
N GLY A 315 -11.82 8.32 -10.34
CA GLY A 315 -10.85 8.76 -11.38
C GLY A 315 -9.47 9.33 -10.97
N GLY A 316 -8.90 8.95 -9.82
CA GLY A 316 -7.53 9.28 -9.38
C GLY A 316 -6.55 8.13 -9.72
N THR A 317 -5.25 8.30 -9.46
CA THR A 317 -4.23 7.28 -9.80
C THR A 317 -3.31 6.95 -8.62
N LEU A 318 -3.15 5.66 -8.34
CA LEU A 318 -2.13 5.12 -7.44
C LEU A 318 -1.01 4.43 -8.22
N THR A 319 0.23 4.88 -8.02
CA THR A 319 1.44 4.26 -8.58
C THR A 319 2.41 3.84 -7.49
N ILE A 320 2.89 2.60 -7.54
CA ILE A 320 3.96 2.10 -6.68
C ILE A 320 5.15 1.68 -7.52
N THR A 321 6.27 2.37 -7.35
CA THR A 321 7.54 2.02 -7.99
C THR A 321 8.57 1.49 -7.00
N GLY A 322 8.32 1.64 -5.70
CA GLY A 322 9.20 1.18 -4.63
C GLY A 322 8.54 1.24 -3.25
N GLY A 323 9.36 1.03 -2.22
CA GLY A 323 8.90 0.99 -0.82
C GLY A 323 8.58 -0.42 -0.32
N THR A 324 8.41 -0.54 1.00
CA THR A 324 8.10 -1.81 1.69
C THR A 324 6.84 -1.64 2.55
N PHE A 325 5.81 -2.45 2.29
CA PHE A 325 4.62 -2.57 3.11
C PHE A 325 4.69 -3.90 3.85
N GLU A 326 4.93 -3.86 5.16
CA GLU A 326 5.12 -5.07 5.94
C GLU A 326 4.29 -5.14 7.21
N LYS A 327 3.81 -6.34 7.55
CA LYS A 327 3.09 -6.59 8.81
C LYS A 327 1.91 -5.65 9.06
N ASN A 328 1.32 -5.08 8.01
CA ASN A 328 0.11 -4.30 8.13
C ASN A 328 -1.09 -5.25 8.28
N THR A 329 -2.06 -4.82 9.08
CA THR A 329 -3.23 -5.63 9.43
C THR A 329 -4.50 -4.91 9.02
N ALA A 330 -5.26 -5.54 8.12
CA ALA A 330 -6.59 -5.12 7.73
C ALA A 330 -7.63 -6.06 8.33
N THR A 331 -8.67 -5.53 8.97
CA THR A 331 -9.75 -6.39 9.49
C THR A 331 -10.59 -7.01 8.38
N ARG A 332 -10.64 -6.40 7.18
CA ARG A 332 -11.41 -6.91 6.04
C ARG A 332 -10.55 -7.27 4.84
N TYR A 333 -10.02 -6.28 4.14
CA TYR A 333 -9.45 -6.51 2.81
C TYR A 333 -8.10 -5.84 2.64
N GLY A 334 -7.24 -6.49 1.85
CA GLY A 334 -6.03 -5.88 1.33
C GLY A 334 -5.04 -5.53 2.42
N GLY A 335 -4.40 -6.51 3.07
CA GLY A 335 -3.58 -6.26 4.27
C GLY A 335 -2.54 -5.15 4.10
N ALA A 336 -1.94 -5.04 2.91
CA ALA A 336 -1.15 -3.89 2.50
C ALA A 336 -1.99 -2.84 1.76
N LEU A 337 -2.77 -3.25 0.74
CA LEU A 337 -3.53 -2.33 -0.11
C LEU A 337 -4.93 -2.83 -0.44
N GLN A 338 -5.89 -1.93 -0.29
CA GLN A 338 -7.24 -2.05 -0.86
C GLN A 338 -7.41 -1.07 -2.02
N ILE A 339 -7.87 -1.57 -3.17
CA ILE A 339 -8.15 -0.77 -4.37
C ILE A 339 -9.63 -0.95 -4.75
N ASP A 340 -10.44 0.11 -4.64
CA ASP A 340 -11.86 0.03 -4.94
C ASP A 340 -12.21 0.32 -6.41
N SER A 341 -13.38 -0.20 -6.79
CA SER A 341 -13.88 -0.52 -8.13
C SER A 341 -14.05 0.62 -9.15
N ASN A 342 -13.66 1.83 -8.79
CA ASN A 342 -13.81 3.02 -9.64
C ASN A 342 -12.47 3.72 -9.92
N SER A 343 -11.36 3.22 -9.34
CA SER A 343 -10.03 3.82 -9.51
C SER A 343 -9.49 3.68 -10.94
N ALA A 344 -8.78 4.71 -11.44
CA ALA A 344 -8.07 4.63 -12.71
C ALA A 344 -6.81 3.77 -12.51
N ALA A 345 -6.80 2.57 -13.11
CA ALA A 345 -5.72 1.58 -13.16
C ALA A 345 -4.58 1.76 -12.14
N PHE A 346 -4.62 1.00 -11.04
CA PHE A 346 -3.48 0.89 -10.12
C PHE A 346 -2.27 0.28 -10.84
N THR A 347 -1.10 0.89 -10.70
CA THR A 347 0.15 0.39 -11.31
C THR A 347 1.21 0.12 -10.26
N MET A 348 1.84 -1.06 -10.36
CA MET A 348 3.01 -1.44 -9.56
C MET A 348 4.14 -1.92 -10.45
N THR A 349 5.28 -1.25 -10.41
CA THR A 349 6.49 -1.65 -11.16
C THR A 349 7.64 -2.10 -10.24
N GLY A 350 7.47 -1.94 -8.93
CA GLY A 350 8.43 -2.31 -7.91
C GLY A 350 7.83 -2.27 -6.51
N GLY A 351 8.69 -2.41 -5.50
CA GLY A 351 8.28 -2.44 -4.09
C GLY A 351 8.02 -3.85 -3.55
N VAL A 352 7.75 -3.93 -2.25
CA VAL A 352 7.59 -5.18 -1.50
C VAL A 352 6.34 -5.10 -0.64
N MET A 353 5.51 -6.15 -0.68
CA MET A 353 4.38 -6.36 0.24
C MET A 353 4.61 -7.67 0.98
N ARG A 354 5.07 -7.57 2.24
CA ARG A 354 5.53 -8.73 3.02
C ARG A 354 4.76 -8.93 4.32
N GLY A 355 4.27 -10.14 4.58
CA GLY A 355 3.78 -10.48 5.92
C GLY A 355 2.54 -9.70 6.34
N ASN A 356 1.77 -9.15 5.40
CA ASN A 356 0.54 -8.42 5.69
C ASN A 356 -0.62 -9.41 5.89
N THR A 357 -1.60 -8.99 6.67
CA THR A 357 -2.73 -9.85 7.06
C THR A 357 -4.06 -9.15 6.76
N ALA A 358 -4.99 -9.89 6.14
CA ALA A 358 -6.36 -9.44 5.92
C ALA A 358 -7.38 -10.45 6.48
N GLY A 359 -8.45 -9.99 7.11
CA GLY A 359 -9.48 -10.88 7.67
C GLY A 359 -10.31 -11.66 6.63
N LEU A 360 -10.52 -11.11 5.43
CA LEU A 360 -11.44 -11.68 4.44
C LEU A 360 -10.79 -11.95 3.08
N ALA A 361 -9.99 -11.05 2.53
CA ALA A 361 -9.41 -11.27 1.21
C ALA A 361 -8.19 -10.41 0.92
N GLY A 362 -7.30 -10.91 0.06
CA GLY A 362 -6.13 -10.15 -0.39
C GLY A 362 -5.19 -9.91 0.77
N GLY A 363 -4.51 -10.95 1.26
CA GLY A 363 -3.58 -10.79 2.39
C GLY A 363 -2.56 -9.68 2.14
N GLY A 364 -2.07 -9.54 0.90
CA GLY A 364 -1.31 -8.38 0.43
C GLY A 364 -2.22 -7.32 -0.20
N ILE A 365 -2.77 -7.62 -1.38
CA ILE A 365 -3.57 -6.70 -2.19
C ILE A 365 -4.97 -7.25 -2.36
N ASN A 366 -5.97 -6.40 -2.17
CA ASN A 366 -7.31 -6.63 -2.69
C ASN A 366 -7.69 -5.54 -3.69
N SER A 367 -8.33 -5.92 -4.80
CA SER A 367 -8.77 -4.96 -5.81
C SER A 367 -10.08 -5.33 -6.49
N ASP A 368 -10.95 -4.36 -6.61
CA ASP A 368 -12.18 -4.43 -7.42
C ASP A 368 -12.05 -3.70 -8.76
N SER A 369 -10.85 -3.17 -9.02
CA SER A 369 -10.52 -2.33 -10.16
C SER A 369 -9.45 -2.95 -11.06
N PRO A 370 -9.29 -2.45 -12.31
CA PRO A 370 -8.17 -2.82 -13.16
C PRO A 370 -6.83 -2.53 -12.48
N MET A 371 -5.85 -3.41 -12.68
CA MET A 371 -4.50 -3.24 -12.15
C MET A 371 -3.44 -3.71 -13.15
N SER A 372 -2.26 -3.10 -13.10
CA SER A 372 -1.08 -3.53 -13.85
C SER A 372 0.12 -3.67 -12.91
N LEU A 373 0.54 -4.91 -12.65
CA LEU A 373 1.66 -5.24 -11.78
C LEU A 373 2.76 -5.88 -12.63
N THR A 374 3.84 -5.16 -12.90
CA THR A 374 4.93 -5.61 -13.80
C THR A 374 6.26 -5.82 -13.07
N GLY A 375 6.32 -5.54 -11.77
CA GLY A 375 7.49 -5.77 -10.95
C GLY A 375 7.22 -5.68 -9.46
N GLY A 376 8.21 -6.04 -8.66
CA GLY A 376 8.14 -6.10 -7.20
C GLY A 376 7.80 -7.49 -6.64
N VAL A 377 7.61 -7.57 -5.32
CA VAL A 377 7.43 -8.83 -4.60
C VAL A 377 6.22 -8.77 -3.67
N ILE A 378 5.35 -9.77 -3.75
CA ILE A 378 4.21 -9.97 -2.84
C ILE A 378 4.43 -11.30 -2.13
N GLU A 379 4.82 -11.24 -0.85
CA GLU A 379 5.28 -12.42 -0.12
C GLU A 379 4.77 -12.56 1.31
N ASP A 380 4.68 -13.80 1.79
CA ASP A 380 4.36 -14.14 3.18
C ASP A 380 3.05 -13.53 3.70
N ASN A 381 2.16 -13.06 2.81
CA ASN A 381 0.91 -12.45 3.21
C ASN A 381 -0.16 -13.51 3.49
N THR A 382 -1.06 -13.22 4.42
CA THR A 382 -2.02 -14.20 4.92
C THR A 382 -3.45 -13.66 4.97
N THR A 383 -4.42 -14.51 4.64
CA THR A 383 -5.83 -14.26 4.92
C THR A 383 -6.56 -15.58 5.24
N SER A 384 -7.65 -15.51 6.00
CA SER A 384 -8.55 -16.66 6.20
C SER A 384 -9.53 -16.89 5.05
N GLY A 385 -9.67 -15.94 4.13
CA GLY A 385 -10.53 -16.10 2.94
C GLY A 385 -9.70 -16.37 1.69
N VAL A 386 -9.80 -15.49 0.69
CA VAL A 386 -9.25 -15.77 -0.65
C VAL A 386 -8.10 -14.85 -1.03
N GLY A 387 -7.16 -15.34 -1.86
CA GLY A 387 -6.08 -14.54 -2.41
C GLY A 387 -5.05 -14.15 -1.35
N GLY A 388 -4.16 -15.08 -0.98
CA GLY A 388 -3.19 -14.81 0.08
C GLY A 388 -2.29 -13.63 -0.28
N GLY A 389 -1.80 -13.60 -1.52
CA GLY A 389 -1.07 -12.45 -2.07
C GLY A 389 -2.04 -11.41 -2.63
N ILE A 390 -2.84 -11.82 -3.62
CA ILE A 390 -3.76 -10.94 -4.35
C ILE A 390 -5.16 -11.57 -4.39
N ALA A 391 -6.18 -10.80 -4.03
CA ALA A 391 -7.56 -11.11 -4.37
C ALA A 391 -8.12 -10.03 -5.28
N THR A 392 -8.87 -10.43 -6.31
CA THR A 392 -9.52 -9.47 -7.19
C THR A 392 -10.97 -9.83 -7.42
N TYR A 393 -11.84 -8.82 -7.40
CA TYR A 393 -13.25 -8.98 -7.70
C TYR A 393 -13.66 -8.08 -8.86
N ALA A 394 -14.83 -8.36 -9.42
CA ALA A 394 -15.47 -7.53 -10.41
C ALA A 394 -16.81 -7.08 -9.84
N GLN A 395 -17.06 -5.77 -9.83
CA GLN A 395 -18.38 -5.28 -9.48
C GLN A 395 -19.43 -5.74 -10.50
N PRO A 396 -20.72 -5.82 -10.12
CA PRO A 396 -21.79 -6.15 -11.05
C PRO A 396 -21.76 -5.23 -12.27
N GLY A 397 -21.72 -5.83 -13.46
CA GLY A 397 -21.69 -5.10 -14.73
C GLY A 397 -20.32 -4.56 -15.14
N THR A 398 -19.24 -4.79 -14.38
CA THR A 398 -17.87 -4.45 -14.78
C THR A 398 -17.07 -5.67 -15.20
N GLN A 399 -16.00 -5.45 -15.96
CA GLN A 399 -15.04 -6.47 -16.40
C GLN A 399 -13.60 -5.98 -16.21
N PRO A 400 -13.10 -5.88 -14.96
CA PRO A 400 -11.75 -5.42 -14.72
C PRO A 400 -10.74 -6.40 -15.32
N THR A 401 -9.71 -5.84 -15.96
CA THR A 401 -8.53 -6.59 -16.42
C THR A 401 -7.38 -6.34 -15.47
N VAL A 402 -6.75 -7.42 -15.01
CA VAL A 402 -5.57 -7.39 -14.14
C VAL A 402 -4.41 -8.01 -14.89
N THR A 403 -3.35 -7.24 -15.10
CA THR A 403 -2.13 -7.71 -15.75
C THR A 403 -1.08 -8.00 -14.68
N LEU A 404 -0.62 -9.25 -14.62
CA LEU A 404 0.49 -9.69 -13.79
C LEU A 404 1.65 -10.06 -14.71
N GLY A 405 2.79 -9.38 -14.63
CA GLY A 405 3.85 -9.65 -15.59
C GLY A 405 5.22 -9.14 -15.20
N GLY A 406 6.09 -9.08 -16.21
CA GLY A 406 7.46 -8.59 -16.08
C GLY A 406 8.25 -9.39 -15.03
N THR A 407 8.73 -8.69 -14.00
CA THR A 407 9.56 -9.28 -12.93
C THR A 407 8.79 -9.55 -11.63
N LEU A 408 7.45 -9.46 -11.68
CA LEU A 408 6.61 -9.67 -10.50
C LEU A 408 6.78 -11.07 -9.92
N VAL A 409 6.99 -11.16 -8.61
CA VAL A 409 7.04 -12.43 -7.85
C VAL A 409 5.97 -12.43 -6.76
N ILE A 410 5.12 -13.46 -6.76
CA ILE A 410 4.08 -13.71 -5.75
C ILE A 410 4.42 -15.02 -5.05
N ARG A 411 4.87 -14.97 -3.79
CA ARG A 411 5.36 -16.19 -3.13
C ARG A 411 5.04 -16.36 -1.65
N ASN A 412 4.98 -17.61 -1.20
CA ASN A 412 4.79 -17.96 0.22
C ASN A 412 3.53 -17.36 0.86
N ASN A 413 2.56 -16.93 0.07
CA ASN A 413 1.32 -16.38 0.60
C ASN A 413 0.38 -17.52 1.00
N ARG A 414 -0.54 -17.23 1.94
CA ARG A 414 -1.46 -18.22 2.51
C ARG A 414 -2.91 -17.75 2.50
N ALA A 415 -3.81 -18.61 2.05
CA ALA A 415 -5.26 -18.37 2.05
C ALA A 415 -6.08 -19.65 2.31
N ASP A 416 -7.39 -19.54 2.45
CA ASP A 416 -8.29 -20.68 2.26
C ASP A 416 -8.28 -21.10 0.79
N ARG A 417 -8.43 -20.14 -0.14
CA ARG A 417 -8.41 -20.41 -1.60
C ARG A 417 -7.58 -19.40 -2.37
N GLY A 418 -6.90 -19.85 -3.42
CA GLY A 418 -6.01 -18.99 -4.19
C GLY A 418 -4.85 -18.51 -3.33
N GLY A 419 -3.97 -19.42 -2.91
CA GLY A 419 -2.89 -19.12 -1.97
C GLY A 419 -2.06 -17.93 -2.42
N GLY A 420 -1.71 -17.86 -3.70
CA GLY A 420 -1.09 -16.69 -4.32
C GLY A 420 -2.13 -15.69 -4.79
N VAL A 421 -2.99 -16.10 -5.72
CA VAL A 421 -3.94 -15.22 -6.42
C VAL A 421 -5.35 -15.82 -6.42
N SER A 422 -6.36 -14.99 -6.19
CA SER A 422 -7.77 -15.34 -6.37
C SER A 422 -8.45 -14.38 -7.36
N ILE A 423 -9.13 -14.95 -8.36
CA ILE A 423 -9.79 -14.23 -9.45
C ILE A 423 -11.31 -14.46 -9.38
N GLY A 424 -12.05 -13.41 -9.06
CA GLY A 424 -13.51 -13.41 -8.92
C GLY A 424 -13.99 -13.76 -7.52
N SER A 425 -15.31 -13.72 -7.32
CA SER A 425 -16.01 -14.38 -6.20
C SER A 425 -17.27 -15.06 -6.72
N ALA A 426 -17.88 -15.93 -5.92
CA ALA A 426 -19.13 -16.61 -6.28
C ALA A 426 -20.30 -15.64 -6.53
N ASP A 427 -20.22 -14.42 -5.98
CA ASP A 427 -21.35 -13.50 -5.90
C ASP A 427 -21.18 -12.23 -6.78
N GLN A 428 -20.03 -12.03 -7.44
CA GLN A 428 -19.69 -10.76 -8.09
C GLN A 428 -18.82 -10.93 -9.35
N GLY A 429 -19.44 -10.75 -10.53
CA GLY A 429 -18.83 -10.36 -11.82
C GLY A 429 -17.80 -11.30 -12.50
N VAL A 430 -17.37 -10.88 -13.70
CA VAL A 430 -16.36 -11.57 -14.55
C VAL A 430 -15.08 -10.74 -14.57
N GLY A 431 -13.99 -11.25 -14.00
CA GLY A 431 -12.66 -10.62 -14.11
C GLY A 431 -11.76 -11.35 -15.11
N THR A 432 -10.89 -10.62 -15.82
CA THR A 432 -9.83 -11.23 -16.64
C THR A 432 -8.46 -10.96 -16.03
N HIS A 433 -7.70 -12.01 -15.75
CA HIS A 433 -6.28 -11.87 -15.42
C HIS A 433 -5.42 -12.28 -16.60
N VAL A 434 -4.39 -11.51 -16.88
CA VAL A 434 -3.37 -11.83 -17.89
C VAL A 434 -2.04 -12.00 -17.17
N ILE A 435 -1.52 -13.23 -17.15
CA ILE A 435 -0.17 -13.51 -16.67
C ILE A 435 0.78 -13.50 -17.86
N GLN A 436 1.70 -12.53 -17.86
CA GLN A 436 2.72 -12.33 -18.88
C GLN A 436 4.10 -12.13 -18.23
N GLY A 437 4.64 -13.22 -17.68
CA GLY A 437 6.01 -13.28 -17.16
C GLY A 437 6.14 -13.28 -15.64
N ALA A 438 5.06 -13.08 -14.89
CA ALA A 438 5.09 -13.16 -13.44
C ALA A 438 5.39 -14.60 -12.94
N THR A 439 5.95 -14.69 -11.73
CA THR A 439 6.21 -15.96 -11.03
C THR A 439 5.33 -16.08 -9.80
N ILE A 440 4.49 -17.10 -9.75
CA ILE A 440 3.61 -17.42 -8.63
C ILE A 440 4.13 -18.71 -7.98
N GLN A 441 4.85 -18.60 -6.86
CA GLN A 441 5.60 -19.73 -6.31
C GLN A 441 5.44 -20.00 -4.82
N GLY A 442 5.42 -21.28 -4.41
CA GLY A 442 5.47 -21.65 -2.99
C GLY A 442 4.27 -21.17 -2.17
N ASN A 443 3.18 -20.76 -2.81
CA ASN A 443 1.98 -20.30 -2.11
C ASN A 443 1.17 -21.50 -1.61
N THR A 444 0.41 -21.27 -0.54
CA THR A 444 -0.35 -22.32 0.14
C THR A 444 -1.82 -21.98 0.27
N ALA A 445 -2.69 -22.94 -0.01
CA ALA A 445 -4.13 -22.84 0.21
C ALA A 445 -4.64 -24.00 1.08
N GLN A 446 -5.76 -23.82 1.76
CA GLN A 446 -6.43 -24.92 2.46
C GLN A 446 -7.30 -25.70 1.48
N THR A 447 -8.29 -25.07 0.86
CA THR A 447 -9.33 -25.79 0.13
C THR A 447 -9.13 -25.84 -1.39
N ALA A 448 -8.61 -24.79 -2.02
CA ALA A 448 -8.48 -24.80 -3.49
C ALA A 448 -7.43 -23.83 -4.03
N GLY A 449 -6.72 -24.23 -5.08
CA GLY A 449 -5.84 -23.33 -5.84
C GLY A 449 -4.65 -22.87 -5.03
N GLY A 450 -3.67 -23.75 -4.81
CA GLY A 450 -2.47 -23.42 -4.04
C GLY A 450 -1.77 -22.18 -4.60
N GLY A 451 -1.63 -22.11 -5.92
CA GLY A 451 -1.14 -20.93 -6.63
C GLY A 451 -2.28 -19.96 -6.95
N VAL A 452 -3.23 -20.40 -7.79
CA VAL A 452 -4.28 -19.55 -8.36
C VAL A 452 -5.67 -20.18 -8.22
N GLY A 453 -6.66 -19.40 -7.77
CA GLY A 453 -8.08 -19.74 -7.86
C GLY A 453 -8.77 -18.90 -8.93
N VAL A 454 -9.45 -19.54 -9.88
CA VAL A 454 -10.22 -18.89 -10.96
C VAL A 454 -11.69 -19.24 -10.77
N TRP A 455 -12.51 -18.33 -10.28
CA TRP A 455 -13.89 -18.64 -9.91
C TRP A 455 -14.86 -18.44 -11.07
N THR A 456 -16.12 -18.84 -10.85
CA THR A 456 -17.19 -18.83 -11.85
C THR A 456 -17.25 -17.53 -12.63
N GLY A 457 -17.37 -17.63 -13.96
CA GLY A 457 -17.40 -16.48 -14.86
C GLY A 457 -16.05 -15.82 -15.14
N SER A 458 -15.05 -15.98 -14.27
CA SER A 458 -13.74 -15.34 -14.44
C SER A 458 -12.83 -16.04 -15.45
N VAL A 459 -11.88 -15.29 -16.00
CA VAL A 459 -10.92 -15.77 -17.01
C VAL A 459 -9.49 -15.55 -16.54
N LEU A 460 -8.66 -16.59 -16.64
CA LEU A 460 -7.22 -16.49 -16.54
C LEU A 460 -6.59 -16.75 -17.91
N LYS A 461 -5.76 -15.83 -18.38
CA LYS A 461 -4.92 -15.99 -19.57
C LYS A 461 -3.47 -16.16 -19.13
N LEU A 462 -2.90 -17.33 -19.34
CA LEU A 462 -1.48 -17.61 -19.09
C LEU A 462 -0.73 -17.57 -20.42
N VAL A 463 -0.10 -16.43 -20.69
CA VAL A 463 0.64 -16.18 -21.93
C VAL A 463 2.12 -16.55 -21.76
N SER A 464 2.69 -16.23 -20.61
CA SER A 464 4.04 -16.59 -20.19
C SER A 464 4.16 -16.48 -18.67
N GLY A 465 5.32 -16.85 -18.10
CA GLY A 465 5.51 -16.88 -16.64
C GLY A 465 5.33 -18.28 -16.06
N SER A 466 5.33 -18.38 -14.74
CA SER A 466 5.30 -19.67 -14.05
C SER A 466 4.38 -19.69 -12.81
N ILE A 467 3.70 -20.82 -12.62
CA ILE A 467 2.96 -21.17 -11.41
C ILE A 467 3.63 -22.42 -10.87
N THR A 468 4.49 -22.26 -9.85
CA THR A 468 5.46 -23.30 -9.46
C THR A 468 5.53 -23.62 -7.97
N GLY A 469 5.62 -24.90 -7.61
CA GLY A 469 5.85 -25.29 -6.21
C GLY A 469 4.74 -24.87 -5.24
N ASN A 470 3.53 -24.57 -5.73
CA ASN A 470 2.41 -24.20 -4.87
C ASN A 470 1.75 -25.44 -4.27
N THR A 471 1.21 -25.31 -3.07
CA THR A 471 0.66 -26.43 -2.30
C THR A 471 -0.76 -26.14 -1.84
N VAL A 472 -1.63 -27.15 -1.87
CA VAL A 472 -2.97 -27.09 -1.30
C VAL A 472 -3.29 -28.34 -0.52
N VAL A 473 -4.16 -28.24 0.47
CA VAL A 473 -4.65 -29.44 1.17
C VAL A 473 -5.60 -30.20 0.25
N THR A 474 -6.69 -29.57 -0.21
CA THR A 474 -7.78 -30.33 -0.84
C THR A 474 -7.66 -30.50 -2.36
N THR A 475 -7.53 -29.46 -3.19
CA THR A 475 -7.50 -29.66 -4.67
C THR A 475 -6.91 -28.49 -5.46
N GLY A 476 -6.37 -28.75 -6.65
CA GLY A 476 -5.82 -27.73 -7.53
C GLY A 476 -4.52 -27.15 -6.98
N GLY A 477 -3.44 -27.93 -6.99
CA GLY A 477 -2.16 -27.51 -6.40
C GLY A 477 -1.63 -26.24 -7.05
N GLY A 478 -1.58 -26.22 -8.38
CA GLY A 478 -1.27 -25.02 -9.15
C GLY A 478 -2.48 -24.11 -9.27
N ILE A 479 -3.52 -24.60 -9.95
CA ILE A 479 -4.71 -23.83 -10.30
C ILE A 479 -5.99 -24.62 -9.95
N ALA A 480 -6.96 -23.95 -9.35
CA ALA A 480 -8.35 -24.43 -9.28
C ALA A 480 -9.26 -23.56 -10.17
N VAL A 481 -10.09 -24.18 -10.99
CA VAL A 481 -10.85 -23.52 -12.06
C VAL A 481 -12.34 -23.82 -11.93
N GLY A 482 -13.13 -22.81 -11.57
CA GLY A 482 -14.58 -22.74 -11.77
C GLY A 482 -14.98 -21.85 -12.96
N GLY A 483 -14.07 -21.02 -13.46
CA GLY A 483 -14.26 -20.19 -14.65
C GLY A 483 -13.59 -20.77 -15.90
N ARG A 484 -12.77 -19.95 -16.57
CA ARG A 484 -12.05 -20.32 -17.80
C ARG A 484 -10.54 -20.04 -17.69
N VAL A 485 -9.73 -20.96 -18.22
CA VAL A 485 -8.29 -20.73 -18.41
C VAL A 485 -7.92 -20.85 -19.89
N GLU A 486 -7.19 -19.87 -20.40
CA GLU A 486 -6.55 -19.89 -21.71
C GLU A 486 -5.04 -19.92 -21.53
N MET A 487 -4.39 -21.05 -21.82
CA MET A 487 -2.95 -21.20 -21.72
C MET A 487 -2.34 -21.24 -23.12
N THR A 488 -1.69 -20.15 -23.51
CA THR A 488 -0.96 -20.04 -24.79
C THR A 488 0.55 -20.18 -24.62
N GLY A 489 1.03 -20.15 -23.37
CA GLY A 489 2.42 -20.37 -22.99
C GLY A 489 2.57 -20.53 -21.48
N GLY A 490 3.78 -20.27 -20.96
CA GLY A 490 4.08 -20.39 -19.54
C GLY A 490 4.20 -21.84 -19.02
N SER A 491 4.36 -21.97 -17.70
CA SER A 491 4.49 -23.27 -17.04
C SER A 491 3.66 -23.37 -15.75
N ILE A 492 3.08 -24.54 -15.53
CA ILE A 492 2.42 -24.94 -14.27
C ILE A 492 3.19 -26.17 -13.78
N THR A 493 4.12 -25.97 -12.84
CA THR A 493 5.14 -26.98 -12.55
C THR A 493 5.37 -27.25 -11.06
N GLY A 494 5.56 -28.52 -10.67
CA GLY A 494 5.96 -28.84 -9.30
C GLY A 494 4.91 -28.54 -8.23
N ASN A 495 3.65 -28.33 -8.61
CA ASN A 495 2.59 -28.01 -7.67
C ASN A 495 2.01 -29.29 -7.05
N THR A 496 1.56 -29.19 -5.81
CA THR A 496 1.21 -30.37 -4.99
C THR A 496 -0.15 -30.24 -4.30
N VAL A 497 -0.93 -31.32 -4.32
CA VAL A 497 -2.08 -31.51 -3.44
C VAL A 497 -1.71 -32.54 -2.36
N THR A 498 -2.02 -32.26 -1.10
CA THR A 498 -1.56 -33.09 0.03
C THR A 498 -2.63 -34.01 0.62
N SER A 499 -3.93 -33.72 0.43
CA SER A 499 -5.02 -34.60 0.85
C SER A 499 -4.97 -35.92 0.08
N ARG A 500 -5.24 -37.01 0.80
CA ARG A 500 -5.32 -38.39 0.29
C ARG A 500 -6.74 -38.97 0.42
N THR A 501 -7.69 -38.10 0.70
CA THR A 501 -9.10 -38.47 0.92
C THR A 501 -9.80 -38.63 -0.41
N GLU A 502 -10.63 -39.66 -0.55
CA GLU A 502 -11.44 -39.88 -1.75
C GLU A 502 -12.40 -38.72 -2.02
N GLY A 503 -12.54 -38.31 -3.28
CA GLY A 503 -13.30 -37.11 -3.67
C GLY A 503 -12.61 -35.77 -3.35
N GLN A 504 -11.43 -35.83 -2.73
CA GLN A 504 -10.49 -34.73 -2.55
C GLN A 504 -9.15 -35.17 -3.17
N GLY A 505 -8.15 -34.32 -3.12
CA GLY A 505 -6.77 -34.72 -3.39
C GLY A 505 -6.38 -34.69 -4.87
N GLY A 506 -7.20 -34.15 -5.78
CA GLY A 506 -6.92 -34.22 -7.21
C GLY A 506 -6.49 -32.91 -7.88
N GLY A 507 -5.87 -33.03 -9.05
CA GLY A 507 -5.46 -31.91 -9.91
C GLY A 507 -4.20 -31.21 -9.41
N GLY A 508 -3.08 -31.95 -9.36
CA GLY A 508 -1.81 -31.41 -8.84
C GLY A 508 -1.39 -30.12 -9.54
N GLY A 509 -1.49 -30.11 -10.87
CA GLY A 509 -1.34 -28.89 -11.67
C GLY A 509 -2.64 -28.09 -11.73
N ILE A 510 -3.70 -28.69 -12.27
CA ILE A 510 -4.98 -28.01 -12.53
C ILE A 510 -6.16 -28.87 -12.08
N ARG A 511 -7.11 -28.27 -11.34
CA ARG A 511 -8.45 -28.82 -11.08
C ARG A 511 -9.52 -28.04 -11.84
N LEU A 512 -10.43 -28.71 -12.54
CA LEU A 512 -11.59 -28.09 -13.20
C LEU A 512 -12.91 -28.51 -12.53
N TYR A 513 -13.65 -27.56 -11.93
CA TYR A 513 -15.00 -27.75 -11.40
C TYR A 513 -16.07 -27.82 -12.49
N ALA A 514 -17.31 -28.20 -12.12
CA ALA A 514 -18.44 -28.24 -13.04
C ALA A 514 -18.57 -26.94 -13.86
N GLY A 515 -18.76 -27.07 -15.17
CA GLY A 515 -18.89 -25.96 -16.12
C GLY A 515 -17.58 -25.24 -16.46
N ALA A 516 -16.48 -25.52 -15.77
CA ALA A 516 -15.20 -24.89 -16.03
C ALA A 516 -14.62 -25.34 -17.38
N SER A 517 -13.79 -24.46 -17.97
CA SER A 517 -13.12 -24.77 -19.23
C SER A 517 -11.66 -24.38 -19.22
N VAL A 518 -10.83 -25.23 -19.83
CA VAL A 518 -9.40 -24.95 -20.05
C VAL A 518 -9.04 -25.28 -21.49
N THR A 519 -8.38 -24.33 -22.17
CA THR A 519 -7.73 -24.55 -23.47
C THR A 519 -6.24 -24.32 -23.31
N ALA A 520 -5.44 -25.34 -23.60
CA ALA A 520 -3.98 -25.29 -23.53
C ALA A 520 -3.38 -25.45 -24.94
N SER A 521 -3.17 -24.32 -25.63
CA SER A 521 -2.59 -24.25 -26.98
C SER A 521 -1.07 -24.09 -26.99
N GLY A 522 -0.45 -23.84 -25.85
CA GLY A 522 1.00 -23.78 -25.69
C GLY A 522 1.42 -23.83 -24.22
N GLY A 523 2.73 -23.95 -23.96
CA GLY A 523 3.29 -24.04 -22.61
C GLY A 523 3.35 -25.46 -22.04
N THR A 524 3.56 -25.57 -20.73
CA THR A 524 3.79 -26.86 -20.03
C THR A 524 3.00 -27.02 -18.74
N ILE A 525 2.48 -28.22 -18.51
CA ILE A 525 1.93 -28.66 -17.22
C ILE A 525 2.79 -29.85 -16.79
N SER A 526 3.73 -29.64 -15.85
CA SER A 526 4.75 -30.65 -15.58
C SER A 526 5.12 -30.90 -14.13
N ASN A 527 5.57 -32.11 -13.80
CA ASN A 527 6.07 -32.46 -12.46
C ASN A 527 5.11 -32.12 -11.31
N ASN A 528 3.81 -32.05 -11.59
CA ASN A 528 2.81 -31.79 -10.55
C ASN A 528 2.40 -33.12 -9.90
N THR A 529 2.06 -33.06 -8.61
CA THR A 529 1.75 -34.24 -7.80
C THR A 529 0.41 -34.09 -7.09
N ALA A 530 -0.41 -35.12 -7.14
CA ALA A 530 -1.68 -35.19 -6.43
C ALA A 530 -2.03 -36.65 -6.13
N TRP A 531 -3.10 -36.89 -5.36
CA TRP A 531 -3.59 -38.25 -5.13
C TRP A 531 -4.27 -38.81 -6.40
N PHE A 532 -5.08 -37.99 -7.08
CA PHE A 532 -5.64 -38.25 -8.41
C PHE A 532 -5.21 -37.16 -9.39
N GLY A 533 -5.09 -37.45 -10.69
CA GLY A 533 -4.90 -36.37 -11.68
C GLY A 533 -3.65 -35.54 -11.39
N GLY A 534 -2.46 -36.17 -11.42
CA GLY A 534 -1.19 -35.53 -11.07
C GLY A 534 -1.01 -34.20 -11.81
N GLY A 535 -1.26 -34.20 -13.12
CA GLY A 535 -1.29 -33.00 -13.95
C GLY A 535 -2.63 -32.28 -13.85
N VAL A 536 -3.70 -32.93 -14.32
CA VAL A 536 -5.02 -32.33 -14.47
C VAL A 536 -6.11 -33.28 -13.98
N GLU A 537 -7.09 -32.73 -13.27
CA GLU A 537 -8.36 -33.40 -12.94
C GLU A 537 -9.53 -32.63 -13.59
N THR A 538 -10.31 -33.29 -14.44
CA THR A 538 -11.56 -32.74 -15.00
C THR A 538 -12.75 -33.30 -14.23
N ASN A 539 -13.66 -32.41 -13.80
CA ASN A 539 -14.69 -32.71 -12.81
C ASN A 539 -14.07 -33.29 -11.53
N GLY A 540 -14.91 -33.78 -10.63
CA GLY A 540 -14.53 -34.63 -9.50
C GLY A 540 -15.77 -35.34 -9.00
N ALA A 541 -15.62 -36.19 -7.98
CA ALA A 541 -16.65 -37.15 -7.56
C ALA A 541 -18.07 -36.59 -7.25
N PHE A 542 -18.24 -35.26 -7.08
CA PHE A 542 -19.49 -34.69 -6.53
C PHE A 542 -20.08 -33.45 -7.23
N GLN A 543 -19.57 -33.01 -8.39
CA GLN A 543 -20.17 -31.90 -9.16
C GLN A 543 -19.92 -32.09 -10.67
N THR A 544 -20.83 -32.74 -11.37
CA THR A 544 -20.64 -33.20 -12.77
C THR A 544 -21.51 -32.48 -13.81
N SER A 545 -22.42 -31.60 -13.37
CA SER A 545 -23.33 -30.85 -14.25
C SER A 545 -23.29 -29.35 -13.95
N PRO A 546 -23.06 -28.49 -14.97
CA PRO A 546 -22.63 -28.85 -16.32
C PRO A 546 -21.22 -29.47 -16.34
N THR A 547 -20.90 -30.26 -17.38
CA THR A 547 -19.62 -30.97 -17.48
C THR A 547 -18.46 -30.01 -17.76
N SER A 548 -17.34 -30.14 -17.03
CA SER A 548 -16.11 -29.40 -17.34
C SER A 548 -15.44 -29.88 -18.64
N THR A 549 -14.69 -28.99 -19.29
CA THR A 549 -14.00 -29.30 -20.56
C THR A 549 -12.53 -28.91 -20.53
N PHE A 550 -11.66 -29.83 -20.92
CA PHE A 550 -10.25 -29.57 -21.18
C PHE A 550 -9.93 -29.84 -22.66
N VAL A 551 -9.30 -28.87 -23.33
CA VAL A 551 -8.80 -29.02 -24.71
C VAL A 551 -7.29 -28.83 -24.71
N LEU A 552 -6.56 -29.89 -25.08
CA LEU A 552 -5.12 -29.84 -25.35
C LEU A 552 -4.91 -29.59 -26.85
N SER A 553 -4.34 -28.45 -27.20
CA SER A 553 -4.18 -27.99 -28.59
C SER A 553 -2.80 -27.37 -28.86
N GLY A 554 -1.75 -27.94 -28.25
CA GLY A 554 -0.36 -27.58 -28.52
C GLY A 554 0.56 -27.58 -27.30
N ALA A 555 0.01 -27.58 -26.08
CA ALA A 555 0.81 -27.66 -24.85
C ALA A 555 1.40 -29.08 -24.61
N THR A 556 2.34 -29.16 -23.66
CA THR A 556 2.92 -30.43 -23.18
C THR A 556 2.50 -30.72 -21.74
N VAL A 557 2.02 -31.92 -21.48
CA VAL A 557 1.70 -32.43 -20.14
C VAL A 557 2.67 -33.55 -19.80
N SER A 558 3.61 -33.31 -18.89
CA SER A 558 4.72 -34.25 -18.67
C SER A 558 5.24 -34.41 -17.25
N GLY A 559 5.74 -35.59 -16.91
CA GLY A 559 6.37 -35.82 -15.60
C GLY A 559 5.42 -35.72 -14.40
N ASN A 560 4.11 -35.61 -14.62
CA ASN A 560 3.14 -35.49 -13.54
C ASN A 560 2.87 -36.85 -12.89
N ARG A 561 2.52 -36.83 -11.60
CA ARG A 561 2.43 -38.03 -10.77
C ARG A 561 1.15 -38.08 -9.94
N ALA A 562 0.39 -39.17 -10.05
CA ALA A 562 -0.69 -39.51 -9.14
C ALA A 562 -0.15 -40.46 -8.05
N ASP A 563 0.02 -39.94 -6.83
CA ASP A 563 0.50 -40.67 -5.67
C ASP A 563 -0.61 -41.48 -5.03
N GLY A 564 -0.81 -42.73 -5.48
CA GLY A 564 -1.68 -43.70 -4.81
C GLY A 564 -3.00 -44.01 -5.51
N ARG A 565 -3.33 -43.31 -6.61
CA ARG A 565 -4.48 -43.58 -7.49
C ARG A 565 -4.14 -43.32 -8.96
N ASP A 566 -5.09 -42.80 -9.72
CA ASP A 566 -5.14 -42.89 -11.18
C ASP A 566 -4.98 -41.52 -11.85
N GLY A 567 -4.57 -41.54 -13.12
CA GLY A 567 -4.47 -40.34 -13.95
C GLY A 567 -3.20 -39.53 -13.66
N GLY A 568 -2.05 -39.98 -14.16
CA GLY A 568 -0.78 -39.29 -13.93
C GLY A 568 -0.77 -37.93 -14.61
N GLY A 569 -1.04 -37.92 -15.92
CA GLY A 569 -1.26 -36.70 -16.70
C GLY A 569 -2.67 -36.15 -16.48
N PHE A 570 -3.67 -36.97 -16.78
CA PHE A 570 -5.09 -36.61 -16.67
C PHE A 570 -5.89 -37.65 -15.91
N TRP A 571 -6.70 -37.20 -14.96
CA TRP A 571 -7.86 -37.93 -14.47
C TRP A 571 -9.12 -37.28 -15.06
N ASN A 572 -9.80 -37.98 -15.96
CA ASN A 572 -10.89 -37.43 -16.77
C ASN A 572 -12.25 -37.99 -16.36
N ASP A 573 -13.04 -37.17 -15.66
CA ASP A 573 -14.45 -37.41 -15.36
C ASP A 573 -15.37 -36.37 -16.03
N GLY A 574 -14.78 -35.43 -16.77
CA GLY A 574 -15.46 -34.49 -17.64
C GLY A 574 -15.25 -34.80 -19.12
N LYS A 575 -15.00 -33.75 -19.90
CA LYS A 575 -14.67 -33.86 -21.32
C LYS A 575 -13.22 -33.50 -21.57
N LEU A 576 -12.43 -34.45 -22.07
CA LEU A 576 -11.04 -34.25 -22.49
C LEU A 576 -10.93 -34.44 -24.00
N THR A 577 -10.46 -33.40 -24.69
CA THR A 577 -10.13 -33.45 -26.12
C THR A 577 -8.64 -33.18 -26.32
N ILE A 578 -7.92 -34.11 -26.95
CA ILE A 578 -6.53 -33.93 -27.38
C ILE A 578 -6.49 -33.70 -28.89
N GLN A 579 -6.32 -32.45 -29.30
CA GLN A 579 -6.25 -32.03 -30.71
C GLN A 579 -4.82 -32.01 -31.23
N SER A 580 -3.88 -31.54 -30.42
CA SER A 580 -2.44 -31.47 -30.72
C SER A 580 -1.65 -31.30 -29.41
N GLY A 581 -0.32 -31.40 -29.47
CA GLY A 581 0.53 -31.40 -28.27
C GLY A 581 0.92 -32.81 -27.82
N SER A 582 1.44 -32.92 -26.59
CA SER A 582 1.95 -34.20 -26.06
C SER A 582 1.60 -34.43 -24.59
N VAL A 583 1.32 -35.70 -24.25
CA VAL A 583 1.13 -36.22 -22.90
C VAL A 583 2.15 -37.34 -22.69
N THR A 584 3.21 -37.09 -21.92
CA THR A 584 4.35 -38.02 -21.85
C THR A 584 5.09 -38.06 -20.51
N GLY A 585 5.67 -39.20 -20.15
CA GLY A 585 6.47 -39.34 -18.92
C GLY A 585 5.65 -39.17 -17.64
N ASN A 586 4.32 -39.27 -17.70
CA ASN A 586 3.47 -39.18 -16.52
C ASN A 586 3.32 -40.54 -15.85
N SER A 587 3.03 -40.55 -14.55
CA SER A 587 2.98 -41.77 -13.73
C SER A 587 1.77 -41.86 -12.80
N ALA A 588 1.17 -43.04 -12.69
CA ALA A 588 0.03 -43.33 -11.81
C ALA A 588 -0.08 -44.83 -11.51
N ARG A 589 -1.13 -45.25 -10.80
CA ARG A 589 -1.52 -46.67 -10.66
C ARG A 589 -2.19 -47.20 -11.92
N ASN A 590 -3.15 -46.46 -12.48
CA ASN A 590 -3.75 -46.70 -13.80
C ASN A 590 -3.86 -45.36 -14.53
N GLY A 591 -3.86 -45.39 -15.87
CA GLY A 591 -3.93 -44.18 -16.69
C GLY A 591 -2.75 -43.26 -16.46
N GLY A 592 -1.52 -43.75 -16.69
CA GLY A 592 -0.30 -42.97 -16.53
C GLY A 592 -0.39 -41.66 -17.32
N GLY A 593 -0.79 -41.74 -18.59
CA GLY A 593 -1.12 -40.57 -19.40
C GLY A 593 -2.53 -40.05 -19.09
N VAL A 594 -3.55 -40.85 -19.40
CA VAL A 594 -4.97 -40.52 -19.20
C VAL A 594 -5.68 -41.68 -18.50
N PHE A 595 -6.32 -41.41 -17.37
CA PHE A 595 -7.37 -42.25 -16.81
C PHE A 595 -8.72 -41.64 -17.15
N ASN A 596 -9.55 -42.37 -17.89
CA ASN A 596 -10.89 -41.94 -18.27
C ASN A 596 -11.93 -42.72 -17.45
N THR A 597 -12.76 -42.00 -16.69
CA THR A 597 -13.82 -42.63 -15.90
C THR A 597 -14.94 -43.15 -16.82
N ARG A 598 -15.86 -43.95 -16.25
CA ARG A 598 -17.01 -44.51 -16.98
C ARG A 598 -17.93 -43.44 -17.57
N VAL A 599 -18.00 -42.27 -16.94
CA VAL A 599 -18.83 -41.13 -17.39
C VAL A 599 -18.03 -40.08 -18.14
N GLY A 600 -16.69 -40.16 -18.11
CA GLY A 600 -15.79 -39.26 -18.82
C GLY A 600 -15.84 -39.45 -20.33
N VAL A 601 -15.80 -38.33 -21.05
CA VAL A 601 -15.70 -38.31 -22.51
C VAL A 601 -14.27 -37.99 -22.90
N TYR A 602 -13.60 -38.95 -23.53
CA TYR A 602 -12.26 -38.80 -24.08
C TYR A 602 -12.28 -38.80 -25.61
N THR A 603 -11.64 -37.83 -26.25
CA THR A 603 -11.48 -37.80 -27.71
C THR A 603 -10.08 -37.34 -28.08
N GLN A 604 -9.42 -38.08 -28.98
CA GLN A 604 -8.06 -37.76 -29.45
C GLN A 604 -8.03 -37.71 -30.98
N PRO A 605 -8.53 -36.62 -31.61
CA PRO A 605 -8.40 -36.45 -33.07
C PRO A 605 -6.95 -36.18 -33.53
N GLY A 606 -6.05 -35.81 -32.62
CA GLY A 606 -4.63 -35.60 -32.92
C GLY A 606 -3.75 -35.62 -31.66
N GLY A 607 -2.56 -35.04 -31.75
CA GLY A 607 -1.59 -35.04 -30.64
C GLY A 607 -1.04 -36.44 -30.29
N SER A 608 -0.25 -36.52 -29.22
CA SER A 608 0.39 -37.78 -28.78
C SER A 608 0.18 -38.06 -27.29
N VAL A 609 -0.13 -39.31 -26.94
CA VAL A 609 -0.15 -39.81 -25.56
C VAL A 609 0.75 -41.03 -25.53
N SER A 610 2.00 -40.87 -25.08
CA SER A 610 3.03 -41.90 -25.21
C SER A 610 4.09 -41.81 -24.12
N GLY A 611 4.72 -42.95 -23.79
CA GLY A 611 5.79 -43.01 -22.79
C GLY A 611 5.33 -42.71 -21.37
N ASN A 612 4.08 -43.05 -21.03
CA ASN A 612 3.54 -42.90 -19.67
C ASN A 612 3.51 -44.25 -18.93
N ASN A 613 3.51 -44.22 -17.60
CA ASN A 613 3.59 -45.40 -16.74
C ASN A 613 2.36 -45.53 -15.82
N PRO A 614 1.67 -46.69 -15.77
CA PRO A 614 1.95 -47.92 -16.51
C PRO A 614 1.48 -47.91 -17.98
N ASP A 615 0.54 -47.04 -18.30
CA ASP A 615 -0.14 -47.03 -19.59
C ASP A 615 -0.38 -45.60 -20.09
N ASN A 616 -0.64 -45.50 -21.38
CA ASN A 616 -0.93 -44.21 -22.01
C ASN A 616 -2.37 -43.78 -21.77
N VAL A 617 -3.33 -44.70 -21.94
CA VAL A 617 -4.75 -44.45 -21.75
C VAL A 617 -5.39 -45.67 -21.08
N PHE A 618 -6.16 -45.44 -20.03
CA PHE A 618 -6.96 -46.44 -19.34
C PHE A 618 -8.43 -45.99 -19.28
N ASN A 619 -9.38 -46.84 -19.67
CA ASN A 619 -10.81 -46.57 -19.56
C ASN A 619 -11.42 -47.47 -18.48
N SER A 620 -12.01 -46.88 -17.44
CA SER A 620 -12.76 -47.66 -16.45
C SER A 620 -14.11 -48.08 -17.04
N GLN A 621 -14.42 -49.39 -17.02
CA GLN A 621 -15.68 -49.91 -17.54
C GLN A 621 -16.89 -49.58 -16.67
#